data_AF-A0A397C3X9-F1
#
_entry.id   AF-A0A397C3X9-F1
#
_cell.length_a   1.000
_cell.length_b   1.000
_cell.length_c   1.000
_cell.angle_alpha   90.00
_cell.angle_beta   90.00
_cell.angle_gamma   90.00
#
_symmetry.space_group_name_H-M   'P 1'
#
loop_
_entity.id
_entity.type
_entity.pdbx_description
1 polymer ?
#
loop_
_entity_poly.entity_id
_entity_poly.type
_entity_poly.pdbx_seq_one_letter_code
_entity_poly.pdbx_strand_id
1 'polypeptide(L)'
;MESDALIGQDRRRLLYAWRNVRAEAHAIWGMAWKISLASFCRLSVFTISTAFLGQLGTRELAASALAQSVIGALRIVTWASSTSLSTLCGQAYGARNFELVGTWLQMGLVVLSVASIPLVAAHFYAYLVLQYVVPDDPELLALAQTFANYTALSVWPNAIYVALRCDLTKSPLSSLG
;
A
#
# COMPACT_ATOMS: atom_id res chain seq x y z
N MET A 1 14.53 34.72 -45.51
CA MET A 1 13.51 33.74 -45.91
C MET A 1 13.63 32.41 -45.15
N GLU A 2 14.85 31.90 -44.90
CA GLU A 2 15.04 30.64 -44.15
C GLU A 2 14.86 30.76 -42.62
N SER A 3 15.15 31.94 -42.05
CA SER A 3 14.99 32.22 -40.60
C SER A 3 13.51 32.21 -40.14
N ASP A 4 12.60 32.75 -40.95
CA ASP A 4 11.15 32.78 -40.61
C ASP A 4 10.50 31.39 -40.66
N ALA A 5 11.05 30.46 -41.47
CA ALA A 5 10.56 29.09 -41.57
C ALA A 5 10.88 28.26 -40.32
N LEU A 6 12.06 28.47 -39.70
CA LEU A 6 12.46 27.80 -38.47
C LEU A 6 11.64 28.27 -37.26
N ILE A 7 11.37 29.58 -37.17
CA ILE A 7 10.56 30.17 -36.09
C ILE A 7 9.11 29.67 -36.15
N GLY A 8 8.56 29.45 -37.36
CA GLY A 8 7.23 28.87 -37.56
C GLY A 8 7.12 27.40 -37.16
N GLN A 9 8.16 26.60 -37.40
CA GLN A 9 8.20 25.19 -37.03
C GLN A 9 8.31 24.98 -35.51
N ASP A 10 9.11 25.79 -34.84
CA ASP A 10 9.27 25.75 -33.37
C ASP A 10 8.02 26.22 -32.64
N ARG A 11 7.38 27.29 -33.13
CA ARG A 11 6.10 27.77 -32.60
C ARG A 11 4.99 26.73 -32.74
N ARG A 12 4.94 25.99 -33.85
CA ARG A 12 3.98 24.87 -34.02
C ARG A 12 4.27 23.74 -33.04
N ARG A 13 5.53 23.32 -32.87
CA ARG A 13 5.94 22.30 -31.88
C ARG A 13 5.57 22.69 -30.45
N LEU A 14 5.80 23.94 -30.06
CA LEU A 14 5.40 24.46 -28.75
C LEU A 14 3.89 24.42 -28.56
N LEU A 15 3.09 24.81 -29.55
CA LEU A 15 1.62 24.76 -29.44
C LEU A 15 1.09 23.32 -29.35
N TYR A 16 1.68 22.37 -30.06
CA TYR A 16 1.38 20.94 -29.90
C TYR A 16 1.77 20.44 -28.50
N ALA A 17 2.93 20.83 -28.00
CA ALA A 17 3.38 20.49 -26.65
C ALA A 17 2.43 21.07 -25.58
N TRP A 18 2.05 22.34 -25.67
CA TRP A 18 1.15 22.99 -24.69
C TRP A 18 -0.25 22.38 -24.66
N ARG A 19 -0.79 21.97 -25.82
CA ARG A 19 -2.11 21.34 -25.88
C ARG A 19 -2.09 19.93 -25.32
N ASN A 20 -1.02 19.17 -25.56
CA ASN A 20 -0.83 17.84 -25.00
C ASN A 20 -0.59 17.90 -23.48
N VAL A 21 0.23 18.83 -23.00
CA VAL A 21 0.48 19.04 -21.57
C VAL A 21 -0.82 19.37 -20.82
N ARG A 22 -1.70 20.20 -21.39
CA ARG A 22 -3.02 20.48 -20.78
C ARG A 22 -3.91 19.24 -20.73
N ALA A 23 -3.92 18.42 -21.78
CA ALA A 23 -4.70 17.19 -21.82
C ALA A 23 -4.17 16.14 -20.82
N GLU A 24 -2.85 15.97 -20.77
CA GLU A 24 -2.17 15.08 -19.80
C GLU A 24 -2.38 15.56 -18.36
N ALA A 25 -2.25 16.87 -18.09
CA ALA A 25 -2.51 17.43 -16.77
C ALA A 25 -3.96 17.20 -16.32
N HIS A 26 -4.94 17.33 -17.22
CA HIS A 26 -6.33 17.05 -16.89
C HIS A 26 -6.58 15.56 -16.60
N ALA A 27 -5.90 14.65 -17.30
CA ALA A 27 -5.97 13.22 -17.02
C ALA A 27 -5.35 12.88 -15.66
N ILE A 28 -4.17 13.43 -15.35
CA ILE A 28 -3.50 13.28 -14.05
C ILE A 28 -4.37 13.84 -12.94
N TRP A 29 -4.98 15.01 -13.14
CA TRP A 29 -5.90 15.62 -12.18
C TRP A 29 -7.09 14.71 -11.86
N GLY A 30 -7.70 14.10 -12.88
CA GLY A 30 -8.81 13.16 -12.70
C GLY A 30 -8.42 11.89 -11.94
N MET A 31 -7.18 11.41 -12.07
CA MET A 31 -6.67 10.27 -11.30
C MET A 31 -6.30 10.67 -9.87
N ALA A 32 -5.64 11.82 -9.71
CA ALA A 32 -5.21 12.35 -8.41
C ALA A 32 -6.40 12.55 -7.46
N TRP A 33 -7.51 13.10 -7.96
CA TRP A 33 -8.74 13.28 -7.19
C TRP A 33 -9.21 11.96 -6.55
N LYS A 34 -9.24 10.87 -7.32
CA LYS A 34 -9.70 9.55 -6.86
C LYS A 34 -8.76 8.98 -5.79
N ILE A 35 -7.46 9.13 -6.00
CA ILE A 35 -6.42 8.65 -5.07
C ILE A 35 -6.48 9.44 -3.75
N SER A 36 -6.62 10.76 -3.82
CA SER A 36 -6.75 11.63 -2.66
C SER A 36 -8.00 11.29 -1.85
N LEU A 37 -9.15 11.10 -2.50
CA LEU A 37 -10.38 10.72 -1.82
C LEU A 37 -10.24 9.36 -1.13
N ALA A 38 -9.69 8.35 -1.82
CA ALA A 38 -9.46 7.04 -1.23
C ALA A 38 -8.50 7.10 -0.02
N SER A 39 -7.47 7.93 -0.11
CA SER A 39 -6.49 8.13 0.97
C SER A 39 -7.12 8.83 2.18
N PHE A 40 -7.96 9.84 1.93
CA PHE A 40 -8.71 10.53 2.97
C PHE A 40 -9.65 9.57 3.69
N CYS A 41 -10.48 8.82 2.97
CA CYS A 41 -11.38 7.83 3.58
C CYS A 41 -10.61 6.80 4.42
N ARG A 42 -9.47 6.31 3.91
CA ARG A 42 -8.62 5.37 4.65
C ARG A 42 -8.11 5.96 5.96
N LEU A 43 -7.64 7.21 5.94
CA LEU A 43 -7.16 7.89 7.14
C LEU A 43 -8.30 8.17 8.13
N SER A 44 -9.47 8.59 7.64
CA SER A 44 -10.65 8.84 8.49
C SER A 44 -11.08 7.60 9.25
N VAL A 45 -11.16 6.43 8.59
CA VAL A 45 -11.51 5.17 9.27
C VAL A 45 -10.52 4.88 10.39
N PHE A 46 -9.21 5.01 10.14
CA PHE A 46 -8.18 4.80 11.15
C PHE A 46 -8.30 5.75 12.34
N THR A 47 -8.51 7.05 12.09
CA THR A 47 -8.69 8.05 13.13
C THR A 47 -9.92 7.78 13.99
N ILE A 48 -11.05 7.46 13.36
CA ILE A 48 -12.30 7.17 14.08
C ILE A 48 -12.13 5.93 14.96
N SER A 49 -11.57 4.83 14.43
CA SER A 49 -11.29 3.62 15.21
C SER A 49 -10.41 3.91 16.43
N THR A 50 -9.39 4.74 16.27
CA THR A 50 -8.49 5.15 17.36
C THR A 50 -9.21 6.02 18.39
N ALA A 51 -10.10 6.92 17.95
CA ALA A 51 -10.91 7.75 18.85
C ALA A 51 -11.89 6.89 19.69
N PHE A 52 -12.51 5.87 19.09
CA PHE A 52 -13.35 4.91 19.82
C PHE A 52 -12.55 4.14 20.89
N LEU A 53 -11.34 3.66 20.55
CA LEU A 53 -10.45 3.02 21.53
C LEU A 53 -10.09 3.98 22.68
N GLY A 54 -9.93 5.27 22.39
CA GLY A 54 -9.74 6.31 23.41
C GLY A 54 -10.95 6.50 24.34
N GLN A 55 -12.17 6.37 23.82
CA GLN A 55 -13.40 6.44 24.62
C GLN A 55 -13.64 5.17 25.46
N LEU A 56 -13.20 4.00 24.98
CA LEU A 56 -13.25 2.72 25.70
C LEU A 56 -12.31 2.71 26.92
N GLY A 57 -11.19 3.44 26.84
CA GLY A 57 -10.32 3.70 27.98
C GLY A 57 -8.89 4.01 27.57
N THR A 58 -8.19 4.77 28.40
CA THR A 58 -6.78 5.13 28.15
C THR A 58 -5.87 3.90 28.07
N ARG A 59 -6.17 2.84 28.83
CA ARG A 59 -5.43 1.57 28.83
C ARG A 59 -5.58 0.80 27.52
N GLU A 60 -6.80 0.71 26.97
CA GLU A 60 -7.10 0.08 25.68
C GLU A 60 -6.36 0.79 24.52
N LEU A 61 -6.41 2.12 24.53
CA LEU A 61 -5.71 2.94 23.54
C LEU A 61 -4.20 2.71 23.62
N ALA A 62 -3.61 2.75 24.82
CA ALA A 62 -2.18 2.54 25.03
C ALA A 62 -1.75 1.12 24.60
N ALA A 63 -2.52 0.08 24.94
CA ALA A 63 -2.26 -1.28 24.52
C ALA A 63 -2.26 -1.43 22.98
N SER A 64 -3.25 -0.83 22.30
CA SER A 64 -3.34 -0.88 20.85
C SER A 64 -2.19 -0.14 20.14
N ALA A 65 -1.74 1.00 20.70
CA ALA A 65 -0.63 1.78 20.17
C ALA A 65 0.72 1.07 20.36
N LEU A 66 0.93 0.42 21.52
CA LEU A 66 2.10 -0.41 21.78
C LEU A 66 2.16 -1.60 20.83
N ALA A 67 1.06 -2.34 20.68
CA ALA A 67 0.96 -3.45 19.73
C ALA A 67 1.25 -2.99 18.30
N GLN A 68 0.66 -1.86 17.85
CA GLN A 68 0.94 -1.28 16.53
C GLN A 68 2.39 -0.87 16.35
N SER A 69 3.06 -0.36 17.38
CA SER A 69 4.45 0.07 17.27
C SER A 69 5.39 -1.12 17.05
N VAL A 70 5.19 -2.21 17.80
CA VAL A 70 5.98 -3.45 17.67
C VAL A 70 5.72 -4.11 16.32
N ILE A 71 4.46 -4.28 15.93
CA ILE A 71 4.07 -4.94 14.69
C ILE A 71 4.37 -4.04 13.46
N GLY A 72 4.28 -2.73 13.63
CA GLY A 72 4.43 -1.72 12.58
C GLY A 72 5.78 -1.80 11.88
N ALA A 73 6.86 -2.05 12.64
CA ALA A 73 8.21 -2.21 12.08
C ALA A 73 8.27 -3.32 11.03
N LEU A 74 7.64 -4.47 11.30
CA LEU A 74 7.61 -5.59 10.37
C LEU A 74 6.62 -5.37 9.21
N ARG A 75 5.52 -4.64 9.46
CA ARG A 75 4.54 -4.28 8.40
C ARG A 75 5.15 -3.41 7.31
N ILE A 76 6.18 -2.61 7.61
CA ILE A 76 6.86 -1.76 6.63
C ILE A 76 7.44 -2.60 5.49
N VAL A 77 7.99 -3.79 5.78
CA VAL A 77 8.58 -4.67 4.77
C VAL A 77 7.52 -5.09 3.75
N THR A 78 6.39 -5.60 4.21
CA THR A 78 5.28 -6.03 3.33
C THR A 78 4.72 -4.86 2.51
N TRP A 79 4.60 -3.67 3.12
CA TRP A 79 4.12 -2.47 2.42
C TRP A 79 5.11 -1.98 1.36
N ALA A 80 6.41 -1.98 1.68
CA ALA A 80 7.47 -1.61 0.75
C ALA A 80 7.53 -2.57 -0.44
N SER A 81 7.51 -3.89 -0.19
CA SER A 81 7.49 -4.90 -1.26
C SER A 81 6.28 -4.75 -2.17
N SER A 82 5.10 -4.46 -1.62
CA SER A 82 3.88 -4.23 -2.41
C SER A 82 4.01 -3.00 -3.32
N THR A 83 4.56 -1.92 -2.79
CA THR A 83 4.79 -0.66 -3.54
C THR A 83 5.83 -0.87 -4.64
N SER A 84 6.95 -1.53 -4.33
CA SER A 84 7.99 -1.86 -5.32
C SER A 84 7.44 -2.73 -6.44
N LEU A 85 6.63 -3.74 -6.11
CA LEU A 85 6.00 -4.61 -7.09
C LEU A 85 5.06 -3.84 -8.02
N SER A 86 4.23 -2.94 -7.48
CA SER A 86 3.34 -2.09 -8.28
C SER A 86 4.12 -1.22 -9.26
N THR A 87 5.25 -0.64 -8.83
CA THR A 87 6.11 0.16 -9.69
C THR A 87 6.72 -0.68 -10.82
N LEU A 88 7.33 -1.83 -10.49
CA LEU A 88 7.90 -2.74 -11.49
C LEU A 88 6.84 -3.21 -12.49
N CYS A 89 5.66 -3.62 -12.01
CA CYS A 89 4.54 -3.99 -12.86
C CYS A 89 4.11 -2.86 -13.80
N GLY A 90 4.07 -1.62 -13.32
CA GLY A 90 3.77 -0.44 -14.13
C GLY A 90 4.79 -0.20 -15.23
N GLN A 91 6.09 -0.40 -14.92
CA GLN A 91 7.17 -0.28 -15.90
C GLN A 91 7.08 -1.36 -17.00
N ALA A 92 6.92 -2.63 -16.63
CA ALA A 92 6.83 -3.72 -17.60
C ALA A 92 5.55 -3.65 -18.46
N TYR A 93 4.44 -3.19 -17.87
CA TYR A 93 3.20 -2.96 -18.61
C TYR A 93 3.35 -1.81 -19.62
N GLY A 94 4.03 -0.72 -19.25
CA GLY A 94 4.36 0.38 -20.16
C GLY A 94 5.26 -0.05 -21.32
N ALA A 95 6.15 -1.02 -21.09
CA ALA A 95 7.00 -1.62 -22.11
C ALA A 95 6.28 -2.68 -22.99
N ARG A 96 4.98 -2.91 -22.80
CA ARG A 96 4.17 -3.95 -23.48
C ARG A 96 4.71 -5.38 -23.34
N ASN A 97 5.54 -5.65 -22.33
CA ASN A 97 6.11 -6.98 -22.10
C ASN A 97 5.25 -7.74 -21.06
N PHE A 98 4.14 -8.31 -21.53
CA PHE A 98 3.15 -8.97 -20.67
C PHE A 98 3.65 -10.26 -20.01
N GLU A 99 4.62 -10.96 -20.61
CA GLU A 99 5.25 -12.13 -19.99
C GLU A 99 6.02 -11.73 -18.72
N LEU A 100 6.83 -10.67 -18.81
CA LEU A 100 7.60 -10.16 -17.68
C LEU A 100 6.69 -9.61 -16.56
N VAL A 101 5.56 -9.02 -16.94
CA VAL A 101 4.51 -8.55 -16.02
C VAL A 101 3.94 -9.69 -15.18
N GLY A 102 3.80 -10.90 -15.74
CA GLY A 102 3.34 -12.10 -15.04
C GLY A 102 4.41 -12.67 -14.11
N THR A 103 5.64 -12.80 -14.59
CA THR A 103 6.77 -13.31 -13.78
C THR A 103 7.05 -12.43 -12.56
N TRP A 104 7.04 -11.11 -12.73
CA TRP A 104 7.21 -10.18 -11.60
C TRP A 104 6.05 -10.26 -10.61
N LEU A 105 4.81 -10.45 -11.09
CA LEU A 105 3.65 -10.65 -10.22
C LEU A 105 3.83 -11.87 -9.34
N GLN A 106 4.19 -13.01 -9.94
CA GLN A 106 4.40 -14.27 -9.23
C GLN A 106 5.55 -14.15 -8.21
N MET A 107 6.68 -13.55 -8.60
CA MET A 107 7.77 -13.28 -7.67
C MET A 107 7.33 -12.38 -6.51
N GLY A 108 6.56 -11.33 -6.79
CA GLY A 108 6.00 -10.46 -5.77
C GLY A 108 5.10 -11.22 -4.80
N LEU A 109 4.23 -12.11 -5.30
CA LEU A 109 3.38 -12.95 -4.46
C LEU A 109 4.21 -13.85 -3.55
N VAL A 110 5.23 -14.53 -4.08
CA VAL A 110 6.14 -15.37 -3.28
C VAL A 110 6.84 -14.54 -2.19
N VAL A 111 7.38 -13.37 -2.53
CA VAL A 111 8.05 -12.48 -1.56
C VAL A 111 7.08 -12.04 -0.46
N LEU A 112 5.84 -11.70 -0.82
CA LEU A 112 4.81 -11.30 0.15
C LEU A 112 4.37 -12.48 1.03
N SER A 113 4.23 -13.69 0.47
CA SER A 113 3.94 -14.91 1.22
C SER A 113 5.07 -15.27 2.19
N VAL A 114 6.32 -15.10 1.78
CA VAL A 114 7.48 -15.33 2.67
C VAL A 114 7.54 -14.25 3.74
N ALA A 115 7.23 -12.99 3.41
CA ALA A 115 7.21 -11.89 4.38
C ALA A 115 6.04 -11.97 5.39
N SER A 116 4.96 -12.68 5.07
CA SER A 116 3.84 -12.87 6.01
C SER A 116 4.15 -13.87 7.12
N ILE A 117 5.03 -14.85 6.88
CA ILE A 117 5.47 -15.85 7.88
C ILE A 117 6.12 -15.20 9.12
N PRO A 118 7.19 -14.37 9.00
CA PRO A 118 7.79 -13.71 10.16
C PRO A 118 6.82 -12.70 10.78
N LEU A 119 5.91 -12.13 9.99
CA LEU A 119 4.88 -11.23 10.50
C LEU A 119 3.93 -11.97 11.45
N VAL A 120 3.42 -13.14 11.05
CA VAL A 120 2.57 -13.98 11.91
C VAL A 120 3.34 -14.44 13.15
N ALA A 121 4.58 -14.90 12.99
CA ALA A 121 5.42 -15.29 14.11
C ALA A 121 5.60 -14.14 15.11
N ALA A 122 5.86 -12.93 14.64
CA ALA A 122 6.00 -11.75 15.50
C ALA A 122 4.73 -11.36 16.24
N HIS A 123 3.53 -11.69 15.74
CA HIS A 123 2.30 -11.49 16.52
C HIS A 123 2.19 -12.49 17.67
N PHE A 124 2.62 -13.74 17.48
CA PHE A 124 2.67 -14.74 18.57
C PHE A 124 3.73 -14.37 19.62
N TYR A 125 4.87 -13.83 19.20
CA TYR A 125 5.93 -13.37 20.11
C TYR A 125 5.78 -11.90 20.55
N ALA A 126 4.67 -11.24 20.22
CA ALA A 126 4.47 -9.83 20.56
C ALA A 126 4.57 -9.61 22.08
N TYR A 127 4.01 -10.52 22.88
CA TYR A 127 4.09 -10.52 24.34
C TYR A 127 5.53 -10.44 24.85
N LEU A 128 6.44 -11.21 24.22
CA LEU A 128 7.84 -11.22 24.61
C LEU A 128 8.54 -9.91 24.32
N VAL A 129 8.13 -9.16 23.29
CA VAL A 129 8.70 -7.85 23.00
C VAL A 129 8.06 -6.79 23.91
N LEU A 130 6.76 -6.88 24.12
CA LEU A 130 5.99 -5.98 24.97
C LEU A 130 6.48 -6.01 26.43
N GLN A 131 6.82 -7.18 26.98
CA GLN A 131 7.31 -7.31 28.37
C GLN A 131 8.63 -6.54 28.59
N TYR A 132 9.47 -6.38 27.56
CA TYR A 132 10.71 -5.62 27.66
C TYR A 132 10.48 -4.11 27.60
N VAL A 133 9.40 -3.68 26.95
CA VAL A 133 9.07 -2.26 26.78
C VAL A 133 8.31 -1.72 27.99
N VAL A 134 7.39 -2.51 28.56
CA VAL A 134 6.60 -2.14 29.75
C VAL A 134 6.55 -3.32 30.71
N PRO A 135 7.55 -3.48 31.59
CA PRO A 135 7.59 -4.58 32.55
C PRO A 135 6.60 -4.42 33.73
N ASP A 136 6.18 -3.19 34.04
CA ASP A 136 5.48 -2.88 35.30
C ASP A 136 3.94 -3.03 35.27
N ASP A 137 3.32 -3.33 34.12
CA ASP A 137 1.84 -3.39 34.02
C ASP A 137 1.35 -4.64 33.23
N PRO A 138 1.18 -5.79 33.92
CA PRO A 138 0.86 -7.07 33.26
C PRO A 138 -0.54 -7.09 32.63
N GLU A 139 -1.47 -6.28 33.14
CA GLU A 139 -2.84 -6.15 32.62
C GLU A 139 -2.83 -5.47 31.23
N LEU A 140 -2.01 -4.43 31.07
CA LEU A 140 -1.79 -3.75 29.78
C LEU A 140 -1.14 -4.69 28.75
N LEU A 141 -0.21 -5.53 29.21
CA LEU A 141 0.48 -6.51 28.37
C LEU A 141 -0.47 -7.58 27.82
N ALA A 142 -1.35 -8.11 28.67
CA ALA A 142 -2.36 -9.10 28.28
C ALA A 142 -3.33 -8.53 27.23
N LEU A 143 -3.71 -7.27 27.41
CA LEU A 143 -4.57 -6.55 26.49
C LEU A 143 -3.90 -6.31 25.14
N ALA A 144 -2.65 -5.85 25.15
CA ALA A 144 -1.85 -5.66 23.94
C ALA A 144 -1.62 -6.97 23.18
N GLN A 145 -1.40 -8.09 23.89
CA GLN A 145 -1.29 -9.40 23.27
C GLN A 145 -2.62 -9.86 22.66
N THR A 146 -3.74 -9.58 23.32
CA THR A 146 -5.07 -9.88 22.78
C THR A 146 -5.32 -9.09 21.49
N PHE A 147 -4.99 -7.80 21.47
CA PHE A 147 -5.01 -6.98 20.25
C PHE A 147 -4.09 -7.52 19.15
N ALA A 148 -2.87 -7.93 19.51
CA ALA A 148 -1.94 -8.54 18.56
C ALA A 148 -2.53 -9.83 17.96
N ASN A 149 -3.10 -10.72 18.77
CA ASN A 149 -3.73 -11.95 18.30
C ASN A 149 -4.92 -11.69 17.35
N TYR A 150 -5.78 -10.73 17.69
CA TYR A 150 -6.87 -10.31 16.78
C TYR A 150 -6.33 -9.74 15.46
N THR A 151 -5.24 -8.98 15.52
CA THR A 151 -4.60 -8.41 14.34
C THR A 151 -3.91 -9.49 13.49
N ALA A 152 -3.36 -10.53 14.12
CA ALA A 152 -2.73 -11.66 13.45
C ALA A 152 -3.72 -12.41 12.54
N LEU A 153 -4.98 -12.54 13.00
CA LEU A 153 -6.04 -13.17 12.22
C LEU A 153 -6.31 -12.41 10.91
N SER A 154 -6.14 -11.07 10.91
CA SER A 154 -6.32 -10.20 9.74
C SER A 154 -5.17 -10.25 8.72
N VAL A 155 -4.02 -10.85 9.08
CA VAL A 155 -2.87 -11.00 8.18
C VAL A 155 -3.17 -12.00 7.07
N TRP A 156 -3.89 -13.08 7.37
CA TRP A 156 -4.31 -14.08 6.38
C TRP A 156 -5.24 -13.51 5.31
N PRO A 157 -6.32 -12.77 5.66
CA PRO A 157 -7.12 -12.01 4.69
C PRO A 157 -6.32 -10.99 3.90
N ASN A 158 -5.32 -10.31 4.49
CA ASN A 158 -4.48 -9.37 3.75
C ASN A 158 -3.62 -10.07 2.71
N ALA A 159 -3.02 -11.21 3.06
CA ALA A 159 -2.25 -12.02 2.13
C ALA A 159 -3.12 -12.51 0.96
N ILE A 160 -4.33 -13.00 1.26
CA ILE A 160 -5.32 -13.44 0.25
C ILE A 160 -5.82 -12.25 -0.58
N TYR A 161 -6.13 -11.11 0.04
CA TYR A 161 -6.61 -9.92 -0.65
C TYR A 161 -5.57 -9.37 -1.62
N VAL A 162 -4.29 -9.35 -1.24
CA VAL A 162 -3.22 -8.93 -2.13
C VAL A 162 -3.03 -9.93 -3.27
N ALA A 163 -3.13 -11.24 -3.00
CA ALA A 163 -3.16 -12.26 -4.05
C ALA A 163 -4.30 -12.00 -5.05
N LEU A 164 -5.52 -11.80 -4.56
CA LEU A 164 -6.69 -11.50 -5.39
C LEU A 164 -6.55 -10.20 -6.17
N ARG A 165 -6.00 -9.13 -5.58
CA ARG A 165 -5.84 -7.82 -6.24
C ARG A 165 -4.85 -7.88 -7.39
N CYS A 166 -3.77 -8.64 -7.21
CA CYS A 166 -2.78 -8.86 -8.26
C CYS A 166 -3.38 -9.64 -9.44
N ASP A 167 -4.19 -10.66 -9.17
CA ASP A 167 -4.89 -11.42 -10.22
C ASP A 167 -5.98 -10.60 -10.91
N LEU A 168 -6.83 -9.90 -10.16
CA LEU A 168 -7.95 -9.13 -10.73
C LEU A 168 -7.53 -7.91 -11.54
N THR A 169 -6.41 -7.26 -11.19
CA THR A 169 -5.90 -6.11 -11.95
C THR A 169 -5.34 -6.54 -13.31
N LYS A 170 -5.07 -7.83 -13.50
CA LYS A 170 -4.40 -8.36 -14.71
C LYS A 170 -5.13 -9.54 -15.36
N SER A 171 -6.32 -9.91 -14.90
CA SER A 171 -7.09 -11.01 -15.51
C SER A 171 -7.39 -10.67 -16.98
N PRO A 172 -7.05 -11.55 -17.94
CA PRO A 172 -7.09 -11.30 -19.38
C PRO A 172 -8.52 -11.46 -19.95
N LEU A 173 -9.51 -10.80 -19.35
CA LEU A 173 -10.87 -10.76 -19.92
C LEU A 173 -11.03 -9.70 -21.04
N SER A 174 -9.95 -9.02 -21.44
CA SER A 174 -9.95 -8.08 -22.57
C SER A 174 -9.26 -8.59 -23.85
N SER A 175 -8.80 -9.86 -23.89
CA SER A 175 -8.31 -10.46 -25.14
C SER A 175 -9.35 -11.32 -25.88
N LEU A 176 -10.62 -11.28 -25.46
CA LEU A 176 -11.76 -11.98 -26.08
C LEU A 176 -13.00 -11.07 -26.31
N GLY A 177 -12.81 -9.76 -26.46
CA GLY A 177 -13.85 -8.80 -26.86
C GLY A 177 -13.30 -7.73 -27.77
#